data_AF-A0A7V8FGC9-F1
#
_entry.id   AF-A0A7V8FGC9-F1
#
_cell.length_a   1.000
_cell.length_b   1.000
_cell.length_c   1.000
_cell.angle_alpha   90.00
_cell.angle_beta   90.00
_cell.angle_gamma   90.00
#
_symmetry.space_group_name_H-M   'P 1'
#
loop_
_entity.id
_entity.type
_entity.pdbx_description
1 polymer ?
#
loop_
_entity_poly.entity_id
_entity_poly.type
_entity_poly.pdbx_seq_one_letter_code
_entity_poly.pdbx_strand_id
1 'polypeptide(L)' 'MKAAVEVLTVYMARELGSRGITVNVVAPGAIETDFFGGAVRDTPAFNRFFADMTALGRVGVADDIGPVIAGLLSDANR' A
#
# COMPACT_ATOMS: atom_id res chain seq x y z
N MET A 1 -7.73 6.06 -11.50
CA MET A 1 -7.34 7.20 -10.65
C MET A 1 -6.01 6.99 -9.92
N LYS A 2 -5.65 5.78 -9.46
CA LYS A 2 -4.38 5.55 -8.72
C LYS A 2 -3.09 5.73 -9.53
N ALA A 3 -3.09 5.45 -10.84
CA ALA A 3 -1.93 5.70 -11.71
C ALA A 3 -1.44 7.17 -11.69
N ALA A 4 -2.33 8.14 -11.47
CA ALA A 4 -1.92 9.55 -11.34
C ALA A 4 -1.06 9.79 -10.09
N VAL A 5 -1.30 9.05 -9.00
CA VAL A 5 -0.50 9.14 -7.78
C VAL A 5 0.90 8.59 -8.03
N GLU A 6 1.03 7.47 -8.75
CA GLU A 6 2.33 6.90 -9.11
C GLU A 6 3.17 7.88 -9.95
N VAL A 7 2.55 8.49 -10.97
CA VAL A 7 3.22 9.51 -11.80
C VAL A 7 3.61 10.73 -10.96
N LEU A 8 2.71 11.23 -10.12
CA LEU A 8 2.99 12.34 -9.22
C LEU A 8 4.19 12.04 -8.30
N THR A 9 4.26 10.83 -7.72
CA THR A 9 5.38 10.40 -6.87
C THR A 9 6.71 10.51 -7.60
N VAL A 10 6.81 10.09 -8.86
CA VAL A 10 8.04 10.20 -9.66
C VAL A 10 8.48 11.66 -9.85
N TYR A 11 7.54 12.55 -10.21
CA TYR A 11 7.86 13.96 -10.39
C TYR A 11 8.22 14.66 -9.08
N MET A 12 7.53 14.34 -7.98
CA MET A 12 7.86 14.88 -6.66
C MET A 12 9.24 14.42 -6.18
N ALA A 13 9.60 13.15 -6.39
CA ALA A 13 10.93 12.64 -6.07
C ALA A 13 12.03 13.40 -6.83
N ARG A 14 11.81 13.65 -8.12
CA ARG A 14 12.74 14.42 -8.96
C ARG A 14 12.91 15.86 -8.47
N GLU A 15 11.82 16.54 -8.14
CA GLU A 15 11.84 17.96 -7.75
C GLU A 15 12.43 18.17 -6.35
N LEU A 16 12.14 17.27 -5.42
CA LEU A 16 12.49 17.44 -4.01
C LEU A 16 13.81 16.74 -3.61
N GLY A 17 14.35 15.86 -4.47
CA GLY A 17 15.56 15.09 -4.17
C GLY A 17 16.79 15.96 -3.86
N SER A 18 16.94 17.12 -4.52
CA SER A 18 18.03 18.07 -4.25
C SER A 18 17.99 18.66 -2.82
N ARG A 19 16.82 18.57 -2.16
CA ARG A 19 16.61 18.99 -0.76
C ARG A 19 16.76 17.83 0.23
N GLY A 20 17.18 16.64 -0.24
CA GLY A 20 17.30 15.44 0.58
C GLY A 20 15.95 14.86 1.03
N ILE A 21 14.89 15.08 0.24
CA ILE A 21 13.54 14.56 0.52
C ILE A 21 13.25 13.42 -0.44
N THR A 22 13.01 12.22 0.11
CA THR A 22 12.57 11.04 -0.63
C THR A 22 11.06 11.05 -0.80
N VAL A 23 10.55 10.58 -1.94
CA VAL A 23 9.12 10.47 -2.19
C VAL A 23 8.81 9.09 -2.78
N ASN A 24 7.97 8.34 -2.08
CA ASN A 24 7.62 6.96 -2.41
C ASN A 24 6.10 6.77 -2.38
N VAL A 25 5.59 5.71 -3.00
CA VAL A 25 4.19 5.30 -2.94
C VAL A 25 4.11 3.80 -2.69
N VAL A 26 3.14 3.39 -1.88
CA VAL A 26 2.79 1.98 -1.66
C VAL A 26 1.39 1.77 -2.23
N ALA A 27 1.20 0.67 -2.95
CA ALA A 27 -0.08 0.28 -3.55
C ALA A 27 -0.60 -1.03 -2.91
N PRO A 28 -1.29 -0.95 -1.75
CA PRO A 28 -1.89 -2.13 -1.13
C PRO A 28 -2.99 -2.74 -1.99
N GLY A 29 -3.16 -4.06 -1.85
CA GLY A 29 -4.33 -4.78 -2.34
C GLY A 29 -5.54 -4.64 -1.40
N ALA A 30 -6.43 -5.63 -1.40
CA ALA A 30 -7.51 -5.70 -0.42
C ALA A 30 -6.94 -6.03 0.96
N ILE A 31 -7.21 -5.16 1.94
CA ILE A 31 -6.74 -5.29 3.33
C ILE A 31 -7.93 -5.40 4.29
N GLU A 32 -7.83 -6.29 5.27
CA GLU A 32 -8.80 -6.48 6.35
C GLU A 32 -8.82 -5.28 7.32
N THR A 33 -9.44 -4.18 6.88
CA THR A 33 -9.64 -2.97 7.67
C THR A 33 -11.12 -2.66 7.79
N ASP A 34 -11.47 -1.65 8.60
CA ASP A 34 -12.85 -1.14 8.70
C ASP A 34 -13.33 -0.42 7.43
N PHE A 35 -12.47 -0.31 6.40
CA PHE A 35 -12.85 0.29 5.12
C PHE A 35 -14.07 -0.40 4.51
N PHE A 36 -14.96 0.39 3.93
CA PHE A 36 -16.23 -0.08 3.37
C PHE A 36 -17.05 -0.89 4.39
N GLY A 37 -17.03 -0.47 5.67
CA GLY A 37 -17.78 -1.11 6.76
C GLY A 37 -17.21 -2.47 7.18
N GLY A 38 -15.92 -2.72 6.95
CA GLY A 38 -15.29 -4.00 7.30
C GLY A 38 -15.51 -5.10 6.27
N ALA A 39 -16.05 -4.81 5.08
CA ALA A 39 -16.54 -5.85 4.17
C ALA A 39 -15.50 -6.91 3.79
N VAL A 40 -14.23 -6.53 3.58
CA VAL A 40 -13.16 -7.49 3.26
C VAL A 40 -12.85 -8.40 4.46
N ARG A 41 -12.93 -7.88 5.70
CA ARG A 41 -12.69 -8.65 6.93
C ARG A 41 -13.90 -9.52 7.29
N ASP A 42 -15.10 -8.93 7.26
CA ASP A 42 -16.29 -9.48 7.90
C ASP A 42 -17.24 -10.20 6.92
N THR A 43 -17.03 -10.09 5.60
CA THR A 43 -17.81 -10.80 4.57
C THR A 43 -16.97 -11.91 3.92
N PRO A 44 -17.19 -13.20 4.29
CA PRO A 44 -16.35 -14.31 3.82
C PRO A 44 -16.31 -14.45 2.28
N ALA A 45 -17.37 -14.07 1.58
CA ALA A 45 -17.40 -14.10 0.12
C ALA A 45 -16.45 -13.06 -0.51
N PHE A 46 -16.37 -11.85 0.05
CA PHE A 46 -15.43 -10.82 -0.43
C PHE A 46 -13.99 -11.16 -0.08
N ASN A 47 -13.76 -11.66 1.14
CA ASN A 47 -12.45 -12.11 1.55
C ASN A 47 -11.90 -13.17 0.58
N ARG A 48 -12.68 -14.24 0.34
CA ARG A 48 -12.30 -15.31 -0.60
C ARG A 48 -12.10 -14.78 -2.02
N PHE A 49 -13.02 -13.95 -2.51
CA PHE A 49 -12.90 -13.36 -3.85
C PHE A 49 -11.56 -12.63 -4.03
N PHE A 50 -11.16 -11.80 -3.08
CA PHE A 50 -9.87 -11.11 -3.17
C PHE A 50 -8.68 -12.04 -2.92
N ALA A 51 -8.78 -12.97 -1.97
CA ALA A 51 -7.73 -13.95 -1.69
C ALA A 51 -7.36 -14.76 -2.94
N ASP A 52 -8.35 -15.20 -3.71
CA ASP A 52 -8.19 -15.98 -4.95
C ASP A 52 -7.52 -15.17 -6.08
N MET A 53 -7.60 -13.84 -6.04
CA MET A 53 -6.88 -12.96 -6.97
C MET A 53 -5.41 -12.75 -6.58
N THR A 54 -5.04 -13.03 -5.34
CA THR A 54 -3.67 -12.84 -4.85
C THR A 54 -2.83 -14.09 -5.03
N ALA A 55 -1.55 -13.93 -5.36
CA ALA A 55 -0.62 -15.05 -5.45
C ALA A 55 -0.36 -15.77 -4.12
N LEU A 56 -0.60 -15.10 -2.98
CA LEU A 56 -0.39 -15.65 -1.64
C LEU A 56 -1.64 -16.38 -1.10
N GLY A 57 -2.76 -16.38 -1.85
CA GLY A 57 -3.99 -17.05 -1.43
C GLY A 57 -4.63 -16.45 -0.17
N ARG A 58 -4.34 -15.19 0.16
CA ARG A 58 -4.91 -14.47 1.29
C ARG A 58 -5.01 -12.98 1.02
N VAL A 59 -5.98 -12.32 1.65
CA VAL A 59 -6.01 -10.85 1.73
C VAL A 59 -4.90 -10.34 2.66
N GLY A 60 -4.57 -9.06 2.52
CA GLY A 60 -3.60 -8.42 3.39
C GLY A 60 -4.20 -8.02 4.74
N VAL A 61 -3.34 -7.80 5.72
CA VAL A 61 -3.66 -7.22 7.03
C VAL A 61 -2.83 -5.96 7.26
N ALA A 62 -3.14 -5.17 8.29
CA ALA A 62 -2.39 -3.94 8.59
C ALA A 62 -0.89 -4.20 8.81
N ASP A 63 -0.55 -5.33 9.41
CA ASP A 63 0.84 -5.74 9.68
C ASP A 63 1.64 -6.09 8.42
N ASP A 64 0.98 -6.28 7.26
CA ASP A 64 1.68 -6.40 5.98
C ASP A 64 2.13 -5.04 5.44
N ILE A 65 1.48 -3.95 5.87
CA ILE A 65 1.70 -2.59 5.36
C ILE A 65 2.62 -1.80 6.28
N GLY A 66 2.42 -1.90 7.59
CA GLY A 66 3.17 -1.15 8.60
C GLY A 66 4.69 -1.26 8.44
N PRO A 67 5.27 -2.47 8.35
CA PRO A 67 6.70 -2.66 8.16
C PRO A 67 7.24 -2.08 6.86
N VAL A 68 6.47 -2.11 5.76
CA VAL A 68 6.86 -1.51 4.49
C VAL A 68 6.98 0.00 4.62
N ILE A 69 5.98 0.65 5.24
CA ILE A 69 6.02 2.09 5.50
C ILE A 69 7.16 2.47 6.44
N ALA A 70 7.34 1.73 7.55
CA ALA A 70 8.44 1.96 8.48
C ALA A 70 9.80 1.82 7.78
N GLY A 71 9.96 0.84 6.90
CA GLY A 71 11.17 0.66 6.09
C GLY A 71 11.43 1.83 5.13
N LEU A 72 10.40 2.38 4.49
CA LEU A 72 10.50 3.57 3.63
C LEU A 72 10.89 4.84 4.40
N LEU A 73 10.60 4.92 5.70
CA LEU A 73 10.92 6.07 6.55
C LEU A 73 12.27 5.92 7.29
N SER A 74 12.89 4.74 7.20
CA SER A 74 14.15 4.46 7.90
C SER A 74 15.36 5.10 7.20
N ASP A 75 16.45 5.31 7.95
CA ASP A 75 17.70 5.84 7.41
C ASP A 75 18.34 4.93 6.36
N ALA A 76 18.03 3.63 6.37
CA ALA A 76 18.47 2.69 5.34
C ALA A 76 17.87 2.96 3.96
N ASN A 77 16.88 3.87 3.88
CA ASN A 77 16.13 4.21 2.67
C ASN A 77 16.32 5.68 2.25
N ARG A 78 17.42 6.31 2.68
CA ARG A 78 17.84 7.67 2.30
C ARG A 78 18.95 7.68 1.26
#